data_AF-A0A5J4FUB2-F1
#
_entry.id   AF-A0A5J4FUB2-F1
#
_cell.length_a   1.000
_cell.length_b   1.000
_cell.length_c   1.000
_cell.angle_alpha   90.00
_cell.angle_beta   90.00
_cell.angle_gamma   90.00
#
_symmetry.space_group_name_H-M   'P 1'
#
loop_
_entity.id
_entity.type
_entity.pdbx_description
1 polymer ?
#
loop_
_entity_poly.entity_id
_entity_poly.type
_entity_poly.pdbx_seq_one_letter_code
_entity_poly.pdbx_strand_id
1 'polypeptide(L)'
;MRISTKYLVLCILFFATIACETDDNSDGIKEPYYQFTSDDEELIIKFDYAPNQIITYKNQDGDELNFKVILNERKIAINTTRGTFAGGGGSFLNHYDSKIIRFEILENNNYQEEGLVNYIFSKNDDFFNYGINLPIWNKASFIFMDELANDTNIPSSAISNFNQTQLTVNNHQFNKVIIIESGSNEIYDNFQYGTLIKNVNKIYYDYDFGIIKFENINGDVWEVIYPE
;
A
#
# COMPACT_ATOMS: atom_id res chain seq x y z
N MET A 1 58.88 -22.31 -29.60
CA MET A 1 58.55 -20.91 -29.94
C MET A 1 58.04 -20.24 -28.67
N ARG A 2 58.90 -19.50 -27.94
CA ARG A 2 58.54 -18.87 -26.66
C ARG A 2 57.91 -17.51 -26.97
N ILE A 3 56.58 -17.43 -26.89
CA ILE A 3 55.88 -16.15 -26.92
C ILE A 3 56.25 -15.43 -25.62
N SER A 4 56.99 -14.34 -25.74
CA SER A 4 57.43 -13.53 -24.61
C SER A 4 56.21 -13.00 -23.87
N THR A 5 56.16 -13.21 -22.55
CA THR A 5 55.08 -12.78 -21.64
C THR A 5 54.77 -11.29 -21.74
N LYS A 6 55.69 -10.49 -22.29
CA LYS A 6 55.52 -9.05 -22.56
C LYS A 6 54.49 -8.77 -23.67
N TYR A 7 54.31 -9.67 -24.63
CA TYR A 7 53.33 -9.50 -25.72
C TYR A 7 51.92 -9.91 -25.29
N LEU A 8 51.78 -10.83 -24.32
CA LEU A 8 50.49 -11.24 -23.78
C LEU A 8 49.84 -10.10 -22.96
N VAL A 9 50.65 -9.36 -22.18
CA VAL A 9 50.19 -8.20 -21.39
C VAL A 9 49.77 -7.04 -22.29
N LEU A 10 50.46 -6.84 -23.43
CA LEU A 10 50.10 -5.79 -24.39
C LEU A 10 48.76 -6.06 -25.10
N CYS A 11 48.45 -7.33 -25.41
CA CYS A 11 47.15 -7.70 -25.98
C CYS A 11 46.01 -7.50 -24.97
N ILE A 12 46.21 -7.83 -23.70
CA ILE A 12 45.18 -7.63 -22.65
C ILE A 12 44.90 -6.14 -22.42
N LEU A 13 45.93 -5.28 -22.49
CA LEU A 13 45.76 -3.82 -22.38
C LEU A 13 45.08 -3.19 -23.60
N PHE A 14 45.26 -3.75 -24.80
CA PHE A 14 44.61 -3.23 -26.02
C PHE A 14 43.13 -3.63 -26.12
N PHE A 15 42.72 -4.75 -25.51
CA PHE A 15 41.30 -5.12 -25.40
C PHE A 15 40.58 -4.41 -24.24
N ALA A 16 41.30 -3.84 -23.27
CA ALA A 16 40.71 -3.11 -22.15
C ALA A 16 40.23 -1.69 -22.52
N THR A 17 40.66 -1.14 -23.66
CA THR A 17 40.23 0.20 -24.12
C THR A 17 39.09 0.15 -25.15
N ILE A 18 38.59 -1.05 -25.47
CA ILE A 18 37.35 -1.26 -26.26
C ILE A 18 36.22 -1.69 -25.31
N ALA A 19 36.31 -1.32 -24.04
CA ALA A 19 35.17 -1.33 -23.13
C ALA A 19 34.21 -0.23 -23.59
N CYS A 20 33.24 -0.64 -24.41
CA CYS A 20 31.94 -0.02 -24.67
C CYS A 20 31.82 1.44 -24.23
N GLU A 21 32.04 2.37 -25.16
CA GLU A 21 31.16 3.53 -25.23
C GLU A 21 29.74 2.98 -25.39
N THR A 22 28.96 3.01 -24.32
CA THR A 22 27.51 3.08 -24.49
C THR A 22 27.26 4.44 -25.11
N ASP A 23 27.05 4.44 -26.42
CA ASP A 23 26.33 5.50 -27.10
C ASP A 23 25.05 5.77 -26.29
N ASP A 24 25.04 6.88 -25.54
CA ASP A 24 23.81 7.53 -25.06
C ASP A 24 23.09 8.15 -26.27
N ASN A 25 22.76 7.31 -27.24
CA ASN A 25 21.76 7.57 -28.26
C ASN A 25 20.41 7.10 -27.71
N SER A 26 19.93 7.74 -26.65
CA SER A 26 18.50 7.79 -26.37
C SER A 26 17.97 9.14 -26.85
N ASP A 27 17.91 9.29 -28.18
CA ASP A 27 17.01 10.25 -28.79
C ASP A 27 15.58 9.98 -28.31
N GLY A 28 15.15 10.69 -27.28
CA GLY A 28 13.74 11.04 -27.06
C GLY A 28 12.78 9.97 -26.52
N ILE A 29 13.20 8.76 -26.14
CA ILE A 29 12.31 7.89 -25.35
C ILE A 29 12.27 8.41 -23.92
N LYS A 30 11.41 9.41 -23.68
CA LYS A 30 11.05 9.81 -22.34
C LYS A 30 10.33 8.62 -21.71
N GLU A 31 10.97 7.99 -20.73
CA GLU A 31 10.38 6.92 -19.94
C GLU A 31 8.93 7.25 -19.55
N PRO A 32 7.98 6.31 -19.69
CA PRO A 32 6.58 6.60 -19.44
C PRO A 32 6.37 7.00 -17.98
N TYR A 33 5.48 7.97 -17.79
CA TYR A 33 5.07 8.44 -16.48
C TYR A 33 3.54 8.45 -16.39
N TYR A 34 3.04 7.65 -15.48
CA TYR A 34 1.62 7.48 -15.22
C TYR A 34 1.19 8.33 -14.02
N GLN A 35 0.30 9.29 -14.26
CA GLN A 35 -0.15 10.27 -13.26
C GLN A 35 -1.59 9.98 -12.84
N PHE A 36 -1.93 10.33 -11.60
CA PHE A 36 -3.34 10.32 -11.20
C PHE A 36 -4.16 11.25 -12.10
N THR A 37 -5.25 10.73 -12.62
CA THR A 37 -6.26 11.49 -13.35
C THR A 37 -7.22 12.17 -12.39
N SER A 38 -8.06 13.08 -12.88
CA SER A 38 -9.13 13.69 -12.08
C SER A 38 -10.06 12.65 -11.44
N ASP A 39 -10.34 11.57 -12.16
CA ASP A 39 -11.24 10.51 -11.69
C ASP A 39 -10.58 9.66 -10.59
N ASP A 40 -9.26 9.44 -10.69
CA ASP A 40 -8.48 8.77 -9.64
C ASP A 40 -8.47 9.59 -8.34
N GLU A 41 -8.33 10.92 -8.46
CA GLU A 41 -8.33 11.86 -7.32
C GLU A 41 -9.68 11.92 -6.58
N GLU A 42 -10.78 11.48 -7.20
CA GLU A 42 -12.07 11.35 -6.51
C GLU A 42 -12.10 10.17 -5.52
N LEU A 43 -11.25 9.16 -5.76
CA LEU A 43 -11.16 7.93 -4.96
C LEU A 43 -10.05 7.98 -3.91
N ILE A 44 -9.11 8.92 -4.05
CA ILE A 44 -8.01 9.13 -3.12
C ILE A 44 -8.50 9.87 -1.87
N ILE A 45 -8.19 9.32 -0.69
CA ILE A 45 -8.50 9.93 0.62
C ILE A 45 -7.97 11.36 0.70
N LYS A 46 -8.86 12.28 1.10
CA LYS A 46 -8.61 13.73 1.15
C LYS A 46 -8.35 14.25 2.55
N PHE A 47 -8.72 13.47 3.57
CA PHE A 47 -8.43 13.81 4.95
C PHE A 47 -6.92 13.96 5.16
N ASP A 48 -6.52 15.08 5.76
CA ASP A 48 -5.12 15.44 5.95
C ASP A 48 -4.57 14.84 7.24
N TYR A 49 -4.26 13.54 7.18
CA TYR A 49 -3.65 12.83 8.30
C TYR A 49 -2.26 13.40 8.60
N ALA A 50 -2.09 13.97 9.79
CA ALA A 50 -0.81 14.49 10.24
C ALA A 50 0.06 13.38 10.85
N PRO A 51 1.38 13.34 10.60
CA PRO A 51 2.27 12.37 11.27
C PRO A 51 2.17 12.43 12.79
N ASN A 52 2.10 11.25 13.44
CA ASN A 52 1.84 11.05 14.87
C ASN A 52 0.43 11.42 15.37
N GLN A 53 -0.48 11.86 14.51
CA GLN A 53 -1.89 11.97 14.88
C GLN A 53 -2.44 10.60 15.28
N ILE A 54 -3.32 10.57 16.28
CA ILE A 54 -3.99 9.35 16.72
C ILE A 54 -5.44 9.42 16.28
N ILE A 55 -5.88 8.40 15.55
CA ILE A 55 -7.26 8.17 15.16
C ILE A 55 -7.83 7.11 16.10
N THR A 56 -8.76 7.51 16.96
CA THR A 56 -9.32 6.63 17.98
C THR A 56 -10.65 6.06 17.49
N TYR A 57 -10.82 4.75 17.66
CA TYR A 57 -12.09 4.06 17.51
C TYR A 57 -12.55 3.61 18.88
N LYS A 58 -13.85 3.75 19.15
CA LYS A 58 -14.44 3.37 20.43
C LYS A 58 -15.58 2.39 20.22
N ASN A 59 -15.66 1.36 21.06
CA ASN A 59 -16.76 0.40 21.03
C ASN A 59 -17.89 0.77 22.00
N GLN A 60 -18.98 -0.01 21.96
CA GLN A 60 -20.13 0.18 22.84
C GLN A 60 -19.82 -0.01 24.34
N ASP A 61 -18.79 -0.79 24.67
CA ASP A 61 -18.36 -1.07 26.04
C ASP A 61 -17.39 -0.01 26.59
N GLY A 62 -16.96 0.91 25.72
CA GLY A 62 -16.08 2.01 26.05
C GLY A 62 -14.59 1.72 25.85
N ASP A 63 -14.24 0.56 25.31
CA ASP A 63 -12.87 0.24 24.92
C ASP A 63 -12.45 1.08 23.72
N GLU A 64 -11.14 1.35 23.64
CA GLU A 64 -10.54 2.18 22.60
C GLU A 64 -9.50 1.39 21.81
N LEU A 65 -9.46 1.64 20.50
CA LEU A 65 -8.46 1.14 19.57
C LEU A 65 -7.86 2.33 18.84
N ASN A 66 -6.54 2.51 18.91
CA ASN A 66 -5.86 3.74 18.53
C ASN A 66 -4.93 3.52 17.34
N PHE A 67 -5.20 4.23 16.25
CA PHE A 67 -4.43 4.16 15.02
C PHE A 67 -3.54 5.39 14.93
N LYS A 68 -2.24 5.22 15.19
CA LYS A 68 -1.26 6.30 15.09
C LYS A 68 -0.76 6.43 13.65
N VAL A 69 -0.91 7.61 13.07
CA VAL A 69 -0.39 7.93 11.72
C VAL A 69 1.13 7.86 11.74
N ILE A 70 1.69 6.98 10.90
CA ILE A 70 3.13 6.81 10.69
C ILE A 70 3.58 7.54 9.43
N LEU A 71 2.77 7.48 8.37
CA LEU A 71 3.07 8.06 7.07
C LEU A 71 1.79 8.55 6.41
N ASN A 72 1.87 9.71 5.75
CA ASN A 72 0.90 10.18 4.76
C ASN A 72 1.72 10.87 3.68
N GLU A 73 2.07 10.13 2.63
CA GLU A 73 3.02 10.57 1.62
C GLU A 73 2.44 10.38 0.23
N ARG A 74 2.64 11.39 -0.62
CA ARG A 74 2.46 11.31 -2.06
C ARG A 74 3.81 11.48 -2.73
N LYS A 75 4.17 10.57 -3.63
CA LYS A 75 5.46 10.56 -4.31
C LYS A 75 5.36 10.06 -5.75
N ILE A 76 6.39 10.37 -6.53
CA ILE A 76 6.65 9.71 -7.80
C ILE A 76 7.50 8.48 -7.49
N ALA A 77 6.93 7.30 -7.71
CA ALA A 77 7.59 6.02 -7.51
C ALA A 77 8.16 5.48 -8.83
N ILE A 78 8.98 4.43 -8.71
CA ILE A 78 9.68 3.80 -9.84
C ILE A 78 9.29 2.33 -9.88
N ASN A 79 8.87 1.88 -11.05
CA ASN A 79 8.64 0.46 -11.33
C ASN A 79 9.87 -0.14 -12.02
N THR A 80 10.28 -1.32 -11.58
CA THR A 80 11.45 -2.03 -12.13
C THR A 80 11.14 -3.51 -12.30
N THR A 81 11.66 -4.15 -13.35
CA THR A 81 11.62 -5.61 -13.44
C THR A 81 12.47 -6.24 -12.34
N ARG A 82 12.05 -7.39 -11.82
CA ARG A 82 12.90 -8.20 -10.95
C ARG A 82 13.95 -8.90 -11.81
N GLY A 83 15.21 -8.74 -11.43
CA GLY A 83 16.31 -9.49 -12.00
C GLY A 83 16.13 -11.00 -11.84
N THR A 84 16.72 -11.79 -12.74
CA THR A 84 16.71 -13.25 -12.61
C THR A 84 17.94 -13.71 -11.83
N PHE A 85 17.84 -14.86 -11.16
CA PHE A 85 18.95 -15.49 -10.42
C PHE A 85 20.20 -15.81 -11.29
N ALA A 86 20.12 -15.60 -12.61
CA ALA A 86 21.23 -15.77 -13.56
C ALA A 86 22.08 -14.49 -13.76
N GLY A 87 21.99 -13.50 -12.86
CA GLY A 87 22.86 -12.32 -12.87
C GLY A 87 22.40 -11.16 -13.77
N GLY A 88 21.17 -11.19 -14.25
CA GLY A 88 20.55 -10.03 -14.89
C GLY A 88 20.01 -9.07 -13.82
N GLY A 89 20.50 -7.83 -13.80
CA GLY A 89 19.92 -6.76 -12.97
C GLY A 89 18.47 -6.45 -13.35
N GLY A 90 17.72 -5.85 -12.44
CA GLY A 90 16.40 -5.31 -12.75
C GLY A 90 16.52 -4.13 -13.72
N SER A 91 15.62 -4.05 -14.69
CA SER A 91 15.52 -2.92 -15.61
C SER A 91 14.48 -1.93 -15.11
N PHE A 92 14.78 -0.65 -15.22
CA PHE A 92 13.79 0.41 -15.07
C PHE A 92 12.65 0.21 -16.10
N LEU A 93 11.40 0.40 -15.69
CA LEU A 93 10.24 0.30 -16.56
C LEU A 93 9.56 1.65 -16.76
N ASN A 94 9.15 2.30 -15.67
CA ASN A 94 8.35 3.52 -15.73
C ASN A 94 8.33 4.26 -14.39
N HIS A 95 7.90 5.53 -14.44
CA HIS A 95 7.50 6.30 -13.28
C HIS A 95 5.99 6.21 -13.07
N TYR A 96 5.56 6.36 -11.82
CA TYR A 96 4.13 6.43 -11.50
C TYR A 96 3.84 7.27 -10.26
N ASP A 97 2.64 7.84 -10.19
CA ASP A 97 2.11 8.46 -8.99
C ASP A 97 1.71 7.40 -7.95
N SER A 98 2.12 7.62 -6.71
CA SER A 98 1.73 6.82 -5.55
C SER A 98 1.34 7.71 -4.39
N LYS A 99 0.31 7.30 -3.64
CA LYS A 99 -0.04 7.84 -2.32
C LYS A 99 -0.20 6.69 -1.35
N ILE A 100 0.43 6.81 -0.18
CA ILE A 100 0.34 5.83 0.90
C ILE A 100 0.02 6.55 2.20
N ILE A 101 -0.98 6.05 2.91
CA ILE A 101 -1.30 6.45 4.28
C ILE A 101 -1.15 5.21 5.15
N ARG A 102 -0.34 5.30 6.21
CA ARG A 102 0.06 4.18 7.05
C ARG A 102 -0.18 4.47 8.52
N PHE A 103 -0.75 3.51 9.23
CA PHE A 103 -1.01 3.60 10.67
C PHE A 103 -0.45 2.40 11.42
N GLU A 104 0.03 2.67 12.63
CA GLU A 104 0.32 1.70 13.66
C GLU A 104 -0.92 1.55 14.56
N ILE A 105 -1.32 0.31 14.85
CA ILE A 105 -2.36 0.04 15.85
C ILE A 105 -1.67 -0.10 17.20
N LEU A 106 -1.87 0.85 18.13
CA LEU A 106 -1.11 0.92 19.38
C LEU A 106 -1.37 -0.29 20.29
N GLU A 107 -2.57 -0.88 20.22
CA GLU A 107 -2.95 -2.06 21.01
C GLU A 107 -2.48 -3.37 20.36
N ASN A 108 -1.94 -3.33 19.14
CA ASN A 108 -1.46 -4.51 18.43
C ASN A 108 0.02 -4.75 18.71
N ASN A 109 0.32 -5.45 19.80
CA ASN A 109 1.71 -5.71 20.20
C ASN A 109 2.40 -6.74 19.28
N ASN A 110 3.74 -6.72 19.28
CA ASN A 110 4.60 -7.69 18.56
C ASN A 110 4.31 -7.81 17.05
N TYR A 111 3.92 -6.71 16.43
CA TYR A 111 3.59 -6.68 15.01
C TYR A 111 4.85 -6.53 14.13
N GLN A 112 4.82 -7.14 12.94
CA GLN A 112 5.77 -6.87 11.85
C GLN A 112 5.24 -5.73 10.96
N GLU A 113 5.98 -5.26 9.96
CA GLU A 113 5.51 -4.16 9.09
C GLU A 113 4.15 -4.44 8.43
N GLU A 114 3.84 -5.71 8.19
CA GLU A 114 2.59 -6.22 7.63
C GLU A 114 1.40 -6.14 8.62
N GLY A 115 1.69 -5.90 9.91
CA GLY A 115 0.74 -5.58 10.97
C GLY A 115 0.36 -4.10 11.07
N LEU A 116 0.75 -3.29 10.08
CA LEU A 116 0.32 -1.90 9.92
C LEU A 116 -0.95 -1.80 9.08
N VAL A 117 -1.78 -0.80 9.38
CA VAL A 117 -2.91 -0.43 8.51
C VAL A 117 -2.36 0.41 7.36
N ASN A 118 -2.74 0.09 6.13
CA ASN A 118 -2.29 0.83 4.95
C ASN A 118 -3.48 1.17 4.05
N TYR A 119 -3.56 2.43 3.62
CA TYR A 119 -4.29 2.83 2.43
C TYR A 119 -3.28 3.09 1.32
N ILE A 120 -3.39 2.38 0.21
CA ILE A 120 -2.45 2.44 -0.91
C ILE A 120 -3.21 2.87 -2.14
N PHE A 121 -2.66 3.85 -2.87
CA PHE A 121 -3.17 4.34 -4.16
C PHE A 121 -1.99 4.45 -5.12
N SER A 122 -2.12 3.93 -6.34
CA SER A 122 -1.07 3.94 -7.34
C SER A 122 -1.63 3.95 -8.75
N LYS A 123 -0.96 4.62 -9.69
CA LYS A 123 -1.32 4.63 -11.11
C LYS A 123 -0.19 4.03 -11.93
N ASN A 124 -0.17 2.73 -12.14
CA ASN A 124 0.89 2.07 -12.89
C ASN A 124 0.34 1.45 -14.18
N ASP A 125 1.08 1.55 -15.29
CA ASP A 125 0.66 1.09 -16.62
C ASP A 125 -0.76 1.57 -17.01
N ASP A 126 -1.04 2.85 -16.75
CA ASP A 126 -2.36 3.52 -16.88
C ASP A 126 -3.50 2.90 -16.05
N PHE A 127 -3.21 1.91 -15.22
CA PHE A 127 -4.15 1.26 -14.32
C PHE A 127 -4.10 1.89 -12.93
N PHE A 128 -5.26 2.37 -12.45
CA PHE A 128 -5.38 2.87 -11.09
C PHE A 128 -5.68 1.71 -10.15
N ASN A 129 -4.70 1.38 -9.31
CA ASN A 129 -4.86 0.37 -8.28
C ASN A 129 -4.86 1.02 -6.90
N TYR A 130 -5.77 0.56 -6.05
CA TYR A 130 -5.88 1.01 -4.69
C TYR A 130 -6.41 -0.09 -3.79
N GLY A 131 -6.17 0.02 -2.50
CA GLY A 131 -6.62 -1.00 -1.56
C GLY A 131 -6.28 -0.67 -0.12
N ILE A 132 -6.81 -1.51 0.77
CA ILE A 132 -6.64 -1.39 2.21
C ILE A 132 -5.93 -2.64 2.72
N ASN A 133 -4.90 -2.46 3.53
CA ASN A 133 -4.45 -3.47 4.47
C ASN A 133 -5.05 -3.18 5.84
N LEU A 134 -5.86 -4.09 6.34
CA LEU A 134 -6.34 -4.05 7.72
C LEU A 134 -5.93 -5.35 8.41
N PRO A 135 -4.92 -5.36 9.29
CA PRO A 135 -4.37 -6.58 9.90
C PRO A 135 -5.41 -7.44 10.64
N ILE A 136 -6.43 -6.81 11.22
CA ILE A 136 -7.54 -7.45 11.95
C ILE A 136 -8.70 -7.90 11.04
N TRP A 137 -8.57 -7.74 9.72
CA TRP A 137 -9.58 -8.13 8.74
C TRP A 137 -9.76 -9.65 8.68
N ASN A 138 -11.01 -10.10 8.61
CA ASN A 138 -11.40 -11.49 8.67
C ASN A 138 -11.21 -12.24 7.33
N LYS A 139 -9.99 -12.19 6.81
CA LYS A 139 -9.57 -12.91 5.62
C LYS A 139 -8.07 -13.17 5.70
N ALA A 140 -7.57 -14.18 5.00
CA ALA A 140 -6.12 -14.40 4.91
C ALA A 140 -5.39 -13.12 4.45
N SER A 141 -4.33 -12.74 5.17
CA SER A 141 -3.45 -11.64 4.76
C SER A 141 -2.32 -12.21 3.94
N PHE A 142 -1.87 -11.46 2.95
CA PHE A 142 -0.71 -11.80 2.13
C PHE A 142 0.58 -11.48 2.89
N ILE A 143 1.64 -12.25 2.62
CA ILE A 143 2.93 -12.19 3.32
C ILE A 143 3.80 -11.04 2.80
N PHE A 144 3.43 -10.42 1.67
CA PHE A 144 4.15 -9.32 1.07
C PHE A 144 3.15 -8.24 0.70
N MET A 145 3.54 -6.97 0.85
CA MET A 145 2.76 -5.83 0.42
C MET A 145 3.66 -4.90 -0.38
N ASP A 146 3.22 -4.53 -1.58
CA ASP A 146 3.91 -3.55 -2.41
C ASP A 146 3.09 -2.27 -2.60
N GLU A 147 3.77 -1.21 -3.00
CA GLU A 147 3.16 0.10 -3.25
C GLU A 147 2.25 0.11 -4.48
N LEU A 148 2.28 -0.96 -5.28
CA LEU A 148 1.37 -1.21 -6.40
C LEU A 148 0.04 -1.83 -5.97
N ALA A 149 -0.14 -2.06 -4.66
CA ALA A 149 -1.34 -2.64 -4.05
C ALA A 149 -1.68 -4.05 -4.59
N ASN A 150 -0.69 -4.83 -5.04
CA ASN A 150 -0.94 -6.15 -5.61
C ASN A 150 -1.45 -7.17 -4.57
N ASP A 151 -1.19 -6.93 -3.29
CA ASP A 151 -1.42 -7.87 -2.19
C ASP A 151 -2.17 -7.24 -1.00
N THR A 152 -3.06 -6.27 -1.23
CA THR A 152 -3.93 -5.75 -0.16
C THR A 152 -4.99 -6.78 0.23
N ASN A 153 -5.31 -6.89 1.52
CA ASN A 153 -6.31 -7.85 1.98
C ASN A 153 -7.76 -7.39 1.74
N ILE A 154 -7.93 -6.11 1.41
CA ILE A 154 -9.15 -5.51 0.85
C ILE A 154 -8.74 -4.83 -0.48
N PRO A 155 -8.96 -5.48 -1.64
CA PRO A 155 -8.54 -4.96 -2.94
C PRO A 155 -9.50 -3.91 -3.50
N SER A 156 -9.06 -3.14 -4.50
CA SER A 156 -9.88 -2.17 -5.24
C SER A 156 -11.23 -2.71 -5.69
N SER A 157 -11.29 -3.98 -6.11
CA SER A 157 -12.54 -4.64 -6.53
C SER A 157 -13.59 -4.76 -5.41
N ALA A 158 -13.17 -4.77 -4.15
CA ALA A 158 -14.07 -4.76 -2.99
C ALA A 158 -14.55 -3.35 -2.60
N ILE A 159 -13.91 -2.30 -3.13
CA ILE A 159 -14.19 -0.90 -2.81
C ILE A 159 -14.94 -0.22 -3.98
N SER A 160 -14.65 -0.64 -5.21
CA SER A 160 -15.19 -0.03 -6.44
C SER A 160 -16.68 -0.35 -6.67
N ASN A 161 -17.39 0.61 -7.28
CA ASN A 161 -18.74 0.43 -7.87
C ASN A 161 -19.90 0.13 -6.88
N PHE A 162 -19.77 0.52 -5.62
CA PHE A 162 -20.87 0.45 -4.66
C PHE A 162 -21.68 1.75 -4.60
N ASN A 163 -22.98 1.62 -4.37
CA ASN A 163 -23.83 2.78 -4.08
C ASN A 163 -23.35 3.44 -2.79
N GLN A 164 -22.94 4.69 -2.90
CA GLN A 164 -22.53 5.50 -1.76
C GLN A 164 -23.77 5.91 -0.94
N THR A 165 -23.63 5.91 0.37
CA THR A 165 -24.64 6.41 1.30
C THR A 165 -24.05 7.45 2.23
N GLN A 166 -24.92 8.19 2.90
CA GLN A 166 -24.55 9.03 4.02
C GLN A 166 -24.65 8.23 5.33
N LEU A 167 -23.74 8.49 6.26
CA LEU A 167 -23.76 7.90 7.60
C LEU A 167 -23.28 8.93 8.63
N THR A 168 -24.00 9.04 9.74
CA THR A 168 -23.54 9.82 10.88
C THR A 168 -22.89 8.89 11.89
N VAL A 169 -21.63 9.16 12.25
CA VAL A 169 -20.87 8.44 13.29
C VAL A 169 -20.34 9.47 14.28
N ASN A 170 -20.60 9.28 15.59
CA ASN A 170 -20.16 10.21 16.64
C ASN A 170 -20.43 11.70 16.33
N ASN A 171 -21.65 12.03 15.89
CA ASN A 171 -22.11 13.36 15.48
C ASN A 171 -21.42 13.99 14.26
N HIS A 172 -20.52 13.26 13.57
CA HIS A 172 -19.95 13.66 12.30
C HIS A 172 -20.68 12.98 11.14
N GLN A 173 -21.05 13.74 10.11
CA GLN A 173 -21.72 13.21 8.91
C GLN A 173 -20.70 12.91 7.81
N PHE A 174 -20.60 11.65 7.44
CA PHE A 174 -19.83 11.17 6.29
C PHE A 174 -20.75 11.00 5.09
N ASN A 175 -20.28 11.42 3.91
CA ASN A 175 -21.15 11.59 2.74
C ASN A 175 -20.94 10.55 1.64
N LYS A 176 -19.79 9.86 1.63
CA LYS A 176 -19.40 8.93 0.57
C LYS A 176 -19.05 7.58 1.16
N VAL A 177 -19.99 7.01 1.91
CA VAL A 177 -19.77 5.77 2.66
C VAL A 177 -20.19 4.57 1.84
N ILE A 178 -19.34 3.55 1.82
CA ILE A 178 -19.66 2.21 1.34
C ILE A 178 -19.48 1.18 2.46
N ILE A 179 -20.13 0.03 2.32
CA ILE A 179 -20.02 -1.08 3.26
C ILE A 179 -19.30 -2.21 2.55
N ILE A 180 -18.23 -2.72 3.17
CA ILE A 180 -17.42 -3.81 2.65
C ILE A 180 -17.50 -4.97 3.65
N GLU A 181 -17.88 -6.14 3.15
CA GLU A 181 -17.98 -7.37 3.94
C GLU A 181 -16.89 -8.36 3.52
N SER A 182 -16.30 -9.05 4.49
CA SER A 182 -15.25 -10.05 4.24
C SER A 182 -15.80 -11.32 3.58
N GLY A 183 -17.10 -11.57 3.74
CA GLY A 183 -17.75 -12.82 3.36
C GLY A 183 -17.36 -14.02 4.25
N SER A 184 -16.69 -13.77 5.38
CA SER A 184 -16.26 -14.79 6.34
C SER A 184 -16.79 -14.47 7.75
N ASN A 185 -16.98 -15.53 8.53
CA ASN A 185 -17.29 -15.48 9.97
C ASN A 185 -16.32 -16.37 10.76
N GLU A 186 -15.20 -16.76 10.15
CA GLU A 186 -14.18 -17.56 10.83
C GLU A 186 -13.42 -16.69 11.84
N ILE A 187 -12.66 -17.29 12.76
CA ILE A 187 -11.70 -16.55 13.59
C ILE A 187 -10.33 -17.04 13.18
N TYR A 188 -9.45 -16.11 12.77
CA TYR A 188 -8.06 -16.44 12.53
C TYR A 188 -7.19 -15.80 13.61
N ASP A 189 -6.28 -16.59 14.14
CA ASP A 189 -5.18 -16.05 14.93
C ASP A 189 -4.30 -15.17 14.04
N ASN A 190 -3.66 -14.18 14.67
CA ASN A 190 -2.86 -13.18 13.98
C ASN A 190 -1.38 -13.24 14.32
N PHE A 191 -0.87 -14.42 14.69
CA PHE A 191 0.50 -14.57 15.23
C PHE A 191 1.61 -13.94 14.40
N GLN A 192 1.40 -13.75 13.09
CA GLN A 192 2.36 -13.12 12.19
C GLN A 192 2.26 -11.57 12.17
N TYR A 193 1.08 -11.00 12.41
CA TYR A 193 0.82 -9.56 12.25
C TYR A 193 0.42 -8.85 13.54
N GLY A 194 0.52 -9.53 14.68
CA GLY A 194 0.44 -8.96 16.03
C GLY A 194 -0.48 -9.74 16.97
N THR A 195 -0.82 -9.14 18.10
CA THR A 195 -1.64 -9.80 19.14
C THR A 195 -3.14 -9.74 18.91
N LEU A 196 -3.63 -8.83 18.05
CA LEU A 196 -5.06 -8.68 17.80
C LEU A 196 -5.58 -9.76 16.85
N ILE A 197 -6.65 -10.44 17.23
CA ILE A 197 -7.30 -11.47 16.41
C ILE A 197 -7.90 -10.89 15.11
N LYS A 198 -8.00 -11.73 14.08
CA LYS A 198 -8.54 -11.33 12.78
C LYS A 198 -10.03 -11.63 12.70
N ASN A 199 -10.85 -10.78 13.29
CA ASN A 199 -12.28 -11.01 13.43
C ASN A 199 -13.16 -9.86 12.92
N VAL A 200 -12.59 -8.82 12.31
CA VAL A 200 -13.37 -7.75 11.68
C VAL A 200 -13.91 -8.25 10.35
N ASN A 201 -15.23 -8.41 10.23
CA ASN A 201 -15.86 -8.96 9.02
C ASN A 201 -16.66 -7.93 8.22
N LYS A 202 -16.86 -6.72 8.76
CA LYS A 202 -17.52 -5.61 8.06
C LYS A 202 -16.82 -4.29 8.36
N ILE A 203 -16.60 -3.49 7.33
CA ILE A 203 -16.12 -2.11 7.47
C ILE A 203 -17.04 -1.13 6.74
N TYR A 204 -17.13 0.07 7.29
CA TYR A 204 -17.75 1.23 6.69
C TYR A 204 -16.62 2.17 6.28
N TYR A 205 -16.48 2.38 4.98
CA TYR A 205 -15.38 3.14 4.39
C TYR A 205 -15.96 4.39 3.74
N ASP A 206 -15.53 5.57 4.19
CA ASP A 206 -15.79 6.84 3.54
C ASP A 206 -14.64 7.18 2.58
N TYR A 207 -14.96 7.59 1.34
CA TYR A 207 -13.93 7.89 0.34
C TYR A 207 -13.03 9.08 0.70
N ASP A 208 -13.53 10.06 1.46
CA ASP A 208 -12.76 11.25 1.80
C ASP A 208 -11.95 11.05 3.10
N PHE A 209 -12.40 10.17 4.02
CA PHE A 209 -11.73 9.89 5.29
C PHE A 209 -10.97 8.55 5.33
N GLY A 210 -11.61 7.44 4.99
CA GLY A 210 -11.09 6.09 5.22
C GLY A 210 -12.08 5.23 6.02
N ILE A 211 -11.60 4.32 6.87
CA ILE A 211 -12.48 3.49 7.71
C ILE A 211 -13.08 4.37 8.82
N ILE A 212 -14.41 4.49 8.87
CA ILE A 212 -15.13 5.29 9.86
C ILE A 212 -15.83 4.44 10.93
N LYS A 213 -16.11 3.18 10.59
CA LYS A 213 -16.71 2.21 11.49
C LYS A 213 -16.33 0.79 11.06
N PHE A 214 -16.22 -0.13 12.00
CA PHE A 214 -16.07 -1.55 11.69
C PHE A 214 -16.80 -2.43 12.71
N GLU A 215 -17.19 -3.62 12.26
CA GLU A 215 -17.89 -4.61 13.08
C GLU A 215 -17.10 -5.91 13.06
N ASN A 216 -17.02 -6.56 14.21
CA ASN A 216 -16.46 -7.91 14.31
C ASN A 216 -17.55 -8.99 14.21
N ILE A 217 -17.13 -10.24 14.05
CA ILE A 217 -18.05 -11.39 13.95
C ILE A 217 -18.94 -11.59 15.20
N ASN A 218 -18.55 -11.03 16.35
CA ASN A 218 -19.31 -11.11 17.60
C ASN A 218 -20.37 -10.00 17.70
N GLY A 219 -20.35 -9.05 16.78
CA GLY A 219 -21.26 -7.90 16.76
C GLY A 219 -20.74 -6.67 17.51
N ASP A 220 -19.48 -6.66 17.97
CA ASP A 220 -18.90 -5.45 18.55
C ASP A 220 -18.70 -4.41 17.45
N VAL A 221 -19.18 -3.20 17.73
CA VAL A 221 -19.18 -2.08 16.79
C VAL A 221 -18.17 -1.05 17.25
N TRP A 222 -17.21 -0.75 16.39
CA TRP A 222 -16.17 0.24 16.64
C TRP A 222 -16.40 1.45 15.76
N GLU A 223 -16.52 2.62 16.36
CA GLU A 223 -16.84 3.88 15.67
C GLU A 223 -15.73 4.89 15.85
N VAL A 224 -15.35 5.57 14.78
CA VAL A 224 -14.30 6.59 14.82
C VAL A 224 -14.76 7.78 15.66
N ILE A 225 -13.91 8.24 16.56
CA ILE A 225 -14.03 9.55 17.18
C ILE A 225 -13.42 10.54 16.20
N TYR A 226 -14.27 11.31 15.51
CA TYR A 226 -13.79 12.21 14.45
C TYR A 226 -12.81 13.23 15.03
N PRO A 227 -11.59 13.35 14.48
CA PRO A 227 -10.62 14.33 14.93
C PRO A 227 -11.07 15.75 14.55
N GLU A 228 -11.08 16.66 15.52
CA GLU A 228 -11.37 18.09 15.32
C GLU A 228 -10.21 18.87 14.69
#